data_AF-A0A1I2F702-F1
#
_entry.id   AF-A0A1I2F702-F1
#
_cell.length_a   1.000
_cell.length_b   1.000
_cell.length_c   1.000
_cell.angle_alpha   90.00
_cell.angle_beta   90.00
_cell.angle_gamma   90.00
#
_symmetry.space_group_name_H-M   'P 1'
#
loop_
_entity.id
_entity.type
_entity.pdbx_description
1 polymer ?
#
loop_
_entity_poly.entity_id
_entity_poly.type
_entity_poly.pdbx_seq_one_letter_code
_entity_poly.pdbx_strand_id
1 'polypeptide(L)'
;MQPGRLGVDVVALRTLGADVAAAAATLRECATASGSGLAPAAQTGSAAGTAALAAEQAWSVGLERLTVRVQQLSRKMTEAADTYQATDQAGADELRRSGSAGL
;
A
#
# COMPACT_ATOMS: atom_id res chain seq x y z
N MET A 1 0.24 7.69 -29.14
CA MET A 1 0.04 7.86 -27.68
C MET A 1 0.31 9.32 -27.34
N GLN A 2 -0.53 9.97 -26.53
CA GLN A 2 -0.38 11.40 -26.21
C GLN A 2 0.46 11.59 -24.93
N PRO A 3 1.55 12.38 -24.96
CA PRO A 3 2.49 12.54 -23.85
C PRO A 3 1.87 13.17 -22.58
N GLY A 4 0.78 13.95 -22.73
CA GLY A 4 0.06 14.52 -21.58
C GLY A 4 -0.68 13.49 -20.71
N ARG A 5 -0.97 12.28 -21.22
CA ARG A 5 -1.70 11.26 -20.48
C ARG A 5 -0.80 10.49 -19.50
N LEU A 6 0.45 10.21 -19.91
CA LEU A 6 1.42 9.47 -19.09
C LEU A 6 1.88 10.26 -17.86
N GLY A 7 2.10 11.57 -17.99
CA GLY A 7 2.45 12.42 -16.84
C GLY A 7 1.34 12.52 -15.79
N VAL A 8 0.08 12.56 -16.23
CA VAL A 8 -1.10 12.53 -15.34
C VAL A 8 -1.22 11.18 -14.63
N ASP A 9 -0.94 10.08 -15.34
CA ASP A 9 -0.98 8.73 -14.76
C ASP A 9 0.13 8.51 -13.71
N VAL A 10 1.34 9.06 -13.90
CA VAL A 10 2.43 8.98 -12.90
C VAL A 10 2.09 9.76 -11.62
N VAL A 11 1.54 10.97 -11.75
CA VAL A 11 1.13 11.78 -10.59
C VAL A 11 -0.02 11.09 -9.84
N ALA A 12 -0.99 10.52 -10.56
CA ALA A 12 -2.10 9.77 -9.98
C ALA A 12 -1.59 8.52 -9.23
N LEU A 13 -0.67 7.75 -9.81
CA LEU A 13 -0.08 6.57 -9.16
C LEU A 13 0.69 6.92 -7.90
N ARG A 14 1.45 8.03 -7.91
CA ARG A 14 2.17 8.51 -6.72
C ARG A 14 1.21 8.96 -5.61
N THR A 15 0.14 9.67 -5.98
CA THR A 15 -0.88 10.12 -5.03
C THR A 15 -1.59 8.91 -4.40
N LEU A 16 -2.03 7.95 -5.22
CA LEU A 16 -2.63 6.71 -4.74
C LEU A 16 -1.67 5.91 -3.85
N GLY A 17 -0.39 5.82 -4.22
CA GLY A 17 0.63 5.15 -3.41
C GLY A 17 0.82 5.79 -2.04
N ALA A 18 0.76 7.13 -1.97
CA ALA A 18 0.83 7.89 -0.72
C ALA A 18 -0.42 7.71 0.14
N ASP A 19 -1.62 7.79 -0.45
CA ASP A 19 -2.89 7.57 0.26
C ASP A 19 -2.96 6.16 0.86
N VAL A 20 -2.53 5.15 0.08
CA VAL A 20 -2.45 3.76 0.54
C VAL A 20 -1.45 3.62 1.69
N ALA A 21 -0.31 4.31 1.65
CA ALA A 21 0.67 4.29 2.73
C ALA A 21 0.13 4.96 4.01
N ALA A 22 -0.57 6.09 3.88
CA ALA A 22 -1.21 6.79 5.01
C ALA A 22 -2.31 5.94 5.65
N ALA A 23 -3.14 5.28 4.82
CA ALA A 23 -4.13 4.32 5.30
C ALA A 23 -3.47 3.14 6.03
N ALA A 24 -2.33 2.63 5.53
CA ALA A 24 -1.56 1.57 6.19
C ALA A 24 -1.05 2.00 7.57
N ALA A 25 -0.53 3.22 7.68
CA ALA A 25 -0.04 3.78 8.93
C ALA A 25 -1.18 3.91 9.95
N THR A 26 -2.32 4.46 9.53
CA THR A 26 -3.53 4.57 10.36
C THR A 26 -4.01 3.19 10.84
N LEU A 27 -4.06 2.20 9.94
CA LEU A 27 -4.42 0.82 10.28
C LEU A 27 -3.48 0.21 11.32
N ARG A 28 -2.17 0.46 11.20
CA ARG A 28 -1.18 0.00 12.16
C ARG A 28 -1.35 0.69 13.52
N GLU A 29 -1.60 1.99 13.54
CA GLU A 29 -1.88 2.74 14.77
C GLU A 29 -3.16 2.23 15.44
N CYS A 30 -4.25 2.03 14.69
CA CYS A 30 -5.48 1.45 15.21
C CYS A 30 -5.25 0.03 15.74
N ALA A 31 -4.48 -0.80 15.05
CA ALA A 31 -4.13 -2.15 15.51
C ALA A 31 -3.34 -2.12 16.82
N THR A 32 -2.38 -1.20 16.93
CA THR A 32 -1.55 -1.02 18.13
C THR A 32 -2.38 -0.47 19.29
N ALA A 33 -3.27 0.50 19.02
CA ALA A 33 -4.16 1.11 20.00
C ALA A 33 -5.27 0.16 20.46
N SER A 34 -5.73 -0.74 19.59
CA SER A 34 -6.66 -1.81 19.96
C SER A 34 -6.05 -2.75 21.01
N GLY A 35 -4.72 -2.85 21.03
CA GLY A 35 -3.94 -3.51 22.09
C GLY A 35 -4.31 -4.98 22.29
N SER A 36 -3.76 -5.54 23.36
CA SER A 36 -4.29 -6.75 23.98
C SER A 36 -5.28 -6.37 25.10
N GLY A 37 -6.34 -7.17 25.28
CA GLY A 37 -7.39 -6.90 26.27
C GLY A 37 -8.77 -6.59 25.68
N LEU A 38 -8.99 -6.89 24.39
CA LEU A 38 -10.34 -6.95 23.82
C LEU A 38 -11.15 -8.10 24.44
N ALA A 39 -10.48 -9.20 24.77
CA ALA A 39 -11.07 -10.30 25.51
C ALA A 39 -11.09 -9.98 27.01
N PRO A 40 -12.21 -10.30 27.71
CA PRO A 40 -12.25 -10.25 29.15
C PRO A 40 -11.20 -11.20 29.76
N ALA A 41 -10.78 -10.89 30.99
CA ALA A 41 -9.82 -11.72 31.73
C ALA A 41 -10.25 -13.19 31.69
N ALA A 42 -9.28 -14.09 31.41
CA ALA A 42 -9.57 -15.50 31.22
C ALA A 42 -10.22 -16.11 32.46
N GLN A 43 -11.53 -16.40 32.40
CA GLN A 43 -12.20 -17.25 33.37
C GLN A 43 -12.05 -18.72 32.95
N THR A 44 -11.38 -19.51 33.79
CA THR A 44 -11.24 -20.95 33.61
C THR A 44 -12.62 -21.61 33.49
N GLY A 45 -12.83 -22.39 32.43
CA GLY A 45 -14.10 -23.08 32.15
C GLY A 45 -15.16 -22.25 31.42
N SER A 46 -14.91 -20.97 31.13
CA SER A 46 -15.82 -20.14 30.35
C SER A 46 -15.61 -20.34 28.84
N ALA A 47 -16.57 -20.99 28.17
CA ALA A 47 -16.57 -21.10 26.71
C ALA A 47 -16.59 -19.72 26.03
N ALA A 48 -17.30 -18.75 26.61
CA ALA A 48 -17.34 -17.38 26.12
C ALA A 48 -15.97 -16.68 26.26
N GLY A 49 -15.26 -16.91 27.37
CA GLY A 49 -13.89 -16.39 27.56
C GLY A 49 -12.90 -16.96 26.55
N THR A 50 -12.96 -18.28 26.31
CA THR A 50 -12.14 -18.94 25.27
C THR A 50 -12.46 -18.42 23.88
N ALA A 51 -13.74 -18.24 23.55
CA ALA A 51 -14.16 -17.70 22.26
C ALA A 51 -13.70 -16.24 22.06
N ALA A 52 -13.77 -15.41 23.11
CA ALA A 52 -13.32 -14.03 23.05
C ALA A 52 -11.80 -13.93 22.83
N LEU A 53 -11.00 -14.75 23.52
CA LEU A 53 -9.54 -14.82 23.31
C LEU A 53 -9.18 -15.28 21.89
N ALA A 54 -9.88 -16.30 21.38
CA ALA A 54 -9.67 -16.77 20.01
C ALA A 54 -10.05 -15.70 18.97
N ALA A 55 -11.11 -14.94 19.21
CA ALA A 55 -11.53 -13.83 18.36
C ALA A 55 -10.50 -12.68 18.37
N GLU A 56 -9.99 -12.30 19.55
CA GLU A 56 -8.93 -11.30 19.68
C GLU A 56 -7.67 -11.73 18.91
N GLN A 57 -7.26 -12.99 19.04
CA GLN A 57 -6.08 -13.49 18.33
C GLN A 57 -6.28 -13.53 16.81
N ALA A 58 -7.46 -13.95 16.34
CA ALA A 58 -7.81 -13.95 14.93
C ALA A 58 -7.86 -12.52 14.35
N TRP A 59 -8.39 -11.57 15.12
CA TRP A 59 -8.42 -10.15 14.77
C TRP A 59 -7.01 -9.58 14.59
N SER A 60 -6.12 -9.81 15.57
CA SER A 60 -4.72 -9.34 15.53
C SER A 60 -3.98 -9.91 14.32
N VAL A 61 -4.10 -11.23 14.06
CA VAL A 61 -3.49 -11.86 12.87
C VAL A 61 -4.07 -11.29 11.57
N GLY A 62 -5.37 -11.01 11.53
CA GLY A 62 -6.03 -10.37 10.38
C GLY A 62 -5.48 -8.98 10.09
N LEU A 63 -5.32 -8.16 11.13
CA LEU A 63 -4.77 -6.80 11.03
C LEU A 63 -3.31 -6.79 10.58
N GLU A 64 -2.48 -7.70 11.08
CA GLU A 64 -1.09 -7.85 10.63
C GLU A 64 -1.02 -8.19 9.14
N ARG A 65 -1.81 -9.17 8.69
CA ARG A 65 -1.88 -9.56 7.28
C ARG A 65 -2.35 -8.42 6.39
N LEU A 66 -3.37 -7.68 6.82
CA LEU A 66 -3.87 -6.52 6.10
C LEU A 66 -2.77 -5.45 5.98
N THR A 67 -2.08 -5.14 7.07
CA THR A 67 -0.97 -4.17 7.09
C THR A 67 0.13 -4.55 6.09
N VAL A 68 0.55 -5.82 6.08
CA VAL A 68 1.56 -6.32 5.12
C VAL A 68 1.09 -6.15 3.68
N ARG A 69 -0.17 -6.48 3.39
CA ARG A 69 -0.74 -6.42 2.04
C ARG A 69 -0.88 -4.98 1.52
N VAL A 70 -1.27 -4.05 2.39
CA VAL A 70 -1.34 -2.62 2.04
C VAL A 70 0.05 -2.05 1.78
N GLN A 71 1.06 -2.41 2.58
CA GLN A 71 2.45 -2.00 2.32
C GLN A 71 2.99 -2.54 0.99
N GLN A 72 2.69 -3.80 0.66
CA GLN A 72 3.05 -4.38 -0.64
C GLN A 72 2.38 -3.64 -1.81
N LEU A 73 1.11 -3.24 -1.65
CA LEU A 73 0.39 -2.50 -2.68
C LEU A 73 1.02 -1.11 -2.92
N SER A 74 1.33 -0.38 -1.84
CA SER A 74 2.00 0.92 -1.94
C SER A 74 3.33 0.81 -2.69
N ARG A 75 4.18 -0.19 -2.36
CA ARG A 75 5.44 -0.42 -3.09
C ARG A 75 5.22 -0.68 -4.58
N LYS A 76 4.26 -1.53 -4.94
CA LYS A 76 3.93 -1.83 -6.35
C LYS A 76 3.46 -0.59 -7.11
N MET A 77 2.70 0.30 -6.47
CA MET A 77 2.27 1.55 -7.08
C MET A 77 3.46 2.49 -7.34
N THR A 78 4.39 2.59 -6.40
CA THR A 78 5.63 3.37 -6.57
C THR A 78 6.50 2.79 -7.69
N GLU A 79 6.73 1.48 -7.70
CA GLU A 79 7.49 0.79 -8.75
C GLU A 79 6.88 0.99 -10.14
N ALA A 80 5.54 0.95 -10.24
CA ALA A 80 4.84 1.23 -11.48
C ALA A 80 5.06 2.69 -11.94
N ALA A 81 4.94 3.66 -11.03
CA ALA A 81 5.18 5.06 -11.34
C ALA A 81 6.61 5.32 -11.85
N ASP A 82 7.61 4.69 -11.21
CA ASP A 82 9.02 4.83 -11.59
C ASP A 82 9.28 4.17 -12.96
N THR A 83 8.67 3.02 -13.23
CA THR A 83 8.75 2.33 -14.53
C THR A 83 8.16 3.19 -15.65
N TYR A 84 7.00 3.80 -15.42
CA TYR A 84 6.38 4.70 -16.39
C TYR A 84 7.26 5.92 -16.66
N GLN A 85 7.80 6.54 -15.62
CA GLN A 85 8.68 7.71 -15.76
C GLN A 85 9.96 7.35 -16.54
N ALA A 86 10.60 6.23 -16.24
CA ALA A 86 11.80 5.79 -16.96
C ALA A 86 11.51 5.50 -18.44
N THR A 87 10.36 4.88 -18.74
CA THR A 87 9.93 4.60 -20.12
C THR A 87 9.65 5.88 -20.90
N ASP A 88 9.00 6.86 -20.27
CA ASP A 88 8.71 8.16 -20.88
C ASP A 88 9.99 8.94 -21.20
N GLN A 89 10.94 8.97 -20.26
CA GLN A 89 12.26 9.60 -20.46
C GLN A 89 13.05 8.94 -21.61
N ALA A 90 13.08 7.60 -21.65
CA ALA A 90 13.78 6.88 -22.71
C ALA A 90 13.19 7.20 -24.10
N GLY A 91 11.86 7.25 -24.22
CA GLY A 91 11.18 7.62 -25.46
C GLY A 91 11.44 9.07 -25.86
N ALA A 92 11.40 10.01 -24.90
CA ALA A 92 11.71 11.41 -25.15
C ALA A 92 13.17 11.61 -25.61
N ASP A 93 14.12 10.88 -25.01
CA ASP A 93 15.53 10.92 -25.40
C ASP A 93 15.79 10.34 -26.79
N GLU A 94 15.05 9.30 -27.17
CA GLU A 94 15.11 8.72 -28.52
C GLU A 94 14.54 9.68 -29.57
N LEU A 95 13.43 10.35 -29.28
CA LEU A 95 12.88 11.40 -30.14
C LEU A 95 13.85 12.57 -30.29
N ARG A 96 14.50 12.99 -29.19
CA ARG A 96 15.51 14.07 -29.24
C ARG A 96 16.71 13.68 -30.10
N ARG A 97 17.21 12.44 -29.98
CA ARG A 97 18.32 11.94 -30.80
C ARG A 97 17.97 11.82 -32.27
N SER A 98 16.80 11.26 -32.61
CA SER A 98 16.37 11.10 -33.99
C SER A 98 16.05 12.43 -34.67
N GLY A 99 15.46 13.39 -33.95
CA GLY A 99 15.25 14.75 -34.44
C GLY A 99 16.54 15.55 -34.64
N SER A 100 17.60 15.25 -33.88
CA SER A 100 18.91 15.90 -34.01
C SER A 100 19.75 15.33 -35.16
N ALA A 101 19.44 14.12 -35.65
CA ALA A 101 20.13 13.48 -36.78
C ALA A 101 19.48 13.79 -38.14
N GLY A 102 18.35 14.52 -38.15
CA GLY A 102 17.57 14.87 -39.35
C GLY A 102 17.74 16.31 -39.84
N LEU A 103 18.70 17.07 -39.30
CA LEU A 103 19.10 18.42 -39.73
C LEU A 103 20.58 18.39 -40.14
#